data_AF-A0A174G9C5-F1
#
_entry.id   AF-A0A174G9C5-F1
#
_cell.length_a   1.000
_cell.length_b   1.000
_cell.length_c   1.000
_cell.angle_alpha   90.00
_cell.angle_beta   90.00
_cell.angle_gamma   90.00
#
_symmetry.space_group_name_H-M   'P 1'
#
loop_
_entity.id
_entity.type
_entity.pdbx_description
1 polymer ?
#
loop_
_entity_poly.entity_id
_entity_poly.type
_entity_poly.pdbx_seq_one_letter_code
_entity_poly.pdbx_strand_id
1 'polypeptide(L)'
;MIKKEEVIRNFSKEERDEVVKIYEWMELAYEKEIPLFSRSFCTPNIWLYFVNNFNSKNFKVEANGYFEESDRRVLSFNNIYGSDYPYKLIKIEKKSKFDSLSHRDYLGSIMALGMEREKFGDLRVYENYAVVPVYEDVVEYVISSLNSVGKSPVSCEVINDTTLSKVNFLEVIINVSSLRLDSIVSKLSNISRSKALDLINQNKILVDYCKVNSKSLEVKEGQRITIAGVGKYIMGNIVGNTKSGRFKVNIKKYI
;
A
#
# COMPACT_ATOMS: atom_id res chain seq x y z
N MET A 1 25.45 -3.11 -9.69
CA MET A 1 24.12 -2.58 -9.33
C MET A 1 23.33 -2.32 -10.61
N ILE A 2 22.01 -2.56 -10.65
CA ILE A 2 21.17 -2.22 -11.81
C ILE A 2 21.27 -0.72 -12.06
N LYS A 3 21.48 -0.29 -13.30
CA LYS A 3 21.66 1.14 -13.62
C LYS A 3 20.38 1.94 -13.42
N LYS A 4 20.51 3.20 -12.99
CA LYS A 4 19.39 4.12 -12.77
C LYS A 4 18.41 4.19 -13.95
N GLU A 5 18.92 4.27 -15.17
CA GLU A 5 18.08 4.36 -16.38
C GLU A 5 17.25 3.08 -16.60
N GLU A 6 17.79 1.93 -16.22
CA GLU A 6 17.09 0.65 -16.32
C GLU A 6 15.97 0.55 -15.28
N VAL A 7 16.22 1.04 -14.06
CA VAL A 7 15.19 1.13 -13.01
C VAL A 7 14.02 1.99 -13.46
N ILE A 8 14.29 3.23 -13.90
CA ILE A 8 13.27 4.22 -14.25
C ILE A 8 12.34 3.74 -15.39
N ARG A 9 12.83 2.88 -16.30
CA ARG A 9 12.01 2.33 -17.41
C ARG A 9 10.84 1.46 -16.94
N ASN A 10 10.89 0.95 -15.71
CA ASN A 10 9.84 0.11 -15.14
C ASN A 10 8.67 0.91 -14.56
N PHE A 11 8.75 2.24 -14.51
CA PHE A 11 7.79 3.10 -13.83
C PHE A 11 7.12 4.09 -14.77
N SER A 12 5.89 4.47 -14.41
CA SER A 12 5.14 5.49 -15.14
C SER A 12 5.83 6.85 -15.03
N LYS A 13 5.50 7.79 -15.92
CA LYS A 13 6.06 9.15 -15.88
C LYS A 13 5.80 9.85 -14.55
N GLU A 14 4.62 9.62 -13.97
CA GLU A 14 4.15 10.19 -12.70
C GLU A 14 5.02 9.74 -11.51
N GLU A 15 5.63 8.55 -11.58
CA GLU A 15 6.40 7.93 -10.49
C GLU A 15 7.90 8.20 -10.60
N ARG A 16 8.38 8.69 -11.75
CA ARG A 16 9.83 8.78 -12.03
C ARG A 16 10.57 9.62 -11.01
N ASP A 17 10.01 10.76 -10.63
CA ASP A 17 10.68 11.69 -9.71
C ASP A 17 10.85 11.05 -8.32
N GLU A 18 9.86 10.31 -7.84
CA GLU A 18 9.96 9.56 -6.58
C GLU A 18 10.99 8.42 -6.70
N VAL A 19 10.93 7.63 -7.78
CA VAL A 19 11.83 6.50 -8.02
C VAL A 19 13.28 6.95 -8.15
N VAL A 20 13.53 8.09 -8.81
CA VAL A 20 14.87 8.69 -8.94
C VAL A 20 15.44 9.00 -7.55
N LYS A 21 14.67 9.69 -6.70
CA LYS A 21 15.10 10.04 -5.33
C LYS A 21 15.37 8.80 -4.49
N ILE A 22 14.51 7.78 -4.60
CA ILE A 22 14.69 6.52 -3.86
C ILE A 22 15.95 5.78 -4.33
N TYR A 23 16.19 5.73 -5.64
CA TYR A 23 17.39 5.10 -6.19
C TYR A 23 18.66 5.80 -5.71
N GLU A 24 18.69 7.13 -5.75
CA GLU A 24 19.83 7.92 -5.25
C GLU A 24 20.10 7.67 -3.77
N TRP A 25 19.06 7.54 -2.95
CA TRP A 25 19.21 7.20 -1.52
C TRP A 25 19.69 5.77 -1.30
N MET A 26 19.20 4.82 -2.08
CA MET A 26 19.69 3.45 -2.04
C MET A 26 21.16 3.37 -2.45
N GLU A 27 21.56 4.08 -3.51
CA GLU A 27 22.95 4.15 -3.97
C GLU A 27 23.85 4.74 -2.90
N LEU A 28 23.44 5.85 -2.28
CA LEU A 28 24.16 6.45 -1.17
C LEU A 28 24.31 5.48 0.03
N ALA A 29 23.25 4.73 0.37
CA ALA A 29 23.28 3.74 1.44
C ALA A 29 24.28 2.61 1.14
N TYR A 30 24.32 2.18 -0.12
CA TYR A 30 25.23 1.16 -0.61
C TYR A 30 26.69 1.65 -0.58
N GLU A 31 26.96 2.83 -1.10
CA GLU A 31 28.32 3.40 -1.15
C GLU A 31 28.90 3.73 0.22
N LYS A 32 28.06 4.22 1.14
CA LYS A 32 28.48 4.63 2.48
C LYS A 32 28.38 3.52 3.51
N GLU A 33 27.78 2.38 3.15
CA GLU A 33 27.51 1.28 4.06
C GLU A 33 26.76 1.71 5.34
N ILE A 34 25.84 2.68 5.21
CA ILE A 34 25.02 3.20 6.32
C ILE A 34 23.53 2.91 6.11
N PRO A 35 22.74 2.81 7.20
CA PRO A 35 21.30 2.71 7.08
C PRO A 35 20.71 4.02 6.55
N LEU A 36 19.92 3.95 5.47
CA LEU A 36 19.10 5.06 4.98
C LEU A 36 17.66 4.61 4.74
N PHE A 37 16.75 5.58 4.76
CA PHE A 37 15.32 5.37 4.59
C PHE A 37 14.79 6.25 3.47
N SER A 38 13.76 5.78 2.75
CA SER A 38 13.03 6.65 1.83
C SER A 38 12.43 7.84 2.59
N ARG A 39 12.37 9.00 1.94
CA ARG A 39 11.79 10.24 2.50
C ARG A 39 10.27 10.33 2.34
N SER A 40 9.67 9.27 1.81
CA SER A 40 8.25 9.10 1.54
C SER A 40 7.79 7.69 1.91
N PHE A 41 6.50 7.55 2.22
CA PHE A 41 5.76 6.30 2.16
C PHE A 41 5.43 5.94 0.72
N CYS A 42 6.22 5.02 0.17
CA CYS A 42 6.17 4.54 -1.20
C CYS A 42 4.95 3.63 -1.42
N THR A 43 4.39 3.64 -2.62
CA THR A 43 3.33 2.72 -3.05
C THR A 43 3.86 1.30 -3.32
N PRO A 44 3.00 0.26 -3.33
CA PRO A 44 3.40 -1.12 -3.57
C PRO A 44 4.27 -1.38 -4.78
N ASN A 45 3.97 -0.80 -5.92
CA ASN A 45 4.78 -0.96 -7.12
C ASN A 45 6.24 -0.52 -6.92
N ILE A 46 6.48 0.56 -6.16
CA ILE A 46 7.82 1.07 -5.88
C ILE A 46 8.51 0.17 -4.86
N TRP A 47 7.95 0.00 -3.66
CA TRP A 47 8.67 -0.74 -2.62
C TRP A 47 8.84 -2.22 -2.96
N LEU A 48 7.88 -2.86 -3.65
CA LEU A 48 8.05 -4.24 -4.14
C LEU A 48 9.19 -4.34 -5.14
N TYR A 49 9.31 -3.38 -6.05
CA TYR A 49 10.39 -3.38 -7.02
C TYR A 49 11.75 -3.29 -6.34
N PHE A 50 11.92 -2.35 -5.40
CA PHE A 50 13.21 -2.18 -4.71
C PHE A 50 13.57 -3.40 -3.86
N VAL A 51 12.62 -3.93 -3.08
CA VAL A 51 12.84 -5.13 -2.27
C VAL A 51 13.18 -6.34 -3.16
N ASN A 52 12.45 -6.57 -4.25
CA ASN A 52 12.66 -7.76 -5.07
C ASN A 52 13.94 -7.71 -5.91
N ASN A 53 14.41 -6.53 -6.32
CA ASN A 53 15.54 -6.39 -7.24
C ASN A 53 16.87 -6.07 -6.55
N PHE A 54 16.86 -5.49 -5.34
CA PHE A 54 18.08 -5.03 -4.66
C PHE A 54 18.36 -5.71 -3.32
N ASN A 55 17.37 -6.38 -2.70
CA ASN A 55 17.62 -7.13 -1.48
C ASN A 55 18.56 -8.31 -1.77
N SER A 56 19.65 -8.41 -1.00
CA SER A 56 20.66 -9.45 -1.16
C SER A 56 21.33 -9.77 0.18
N LYS A 57 22.18 -10.80 0.21
CA LYS A 57 22.91 -11.18 1.43
C LYS A 57 23.79 -10.07 2.00
N ASN A 58 24.32 -9.19 1.14
CA ASN A 58 25.29 -8.15 1.52
C ASN A 58 24.66 -6.75 1.52
N PHE A 59 23.38 -6.63 1.17
CA PHE A 59 22.68 -5.35 1.16
C PHE A 59 21.20 -5.60 1.45
N LYS A 60 20.80 -5.31 2.69
CA LYS A 60 19.45 -5.55 3.17
C LYS A 60 18.52 -4.46 2.66
N VAL A 61 17.44 -4.83 1.97
CA VAL A 61 16.39 -3.91 1.53
C VAL A 61 15.04 -4.41 2.03
N GLU A 62 14.39 -3.60 2.85
CA GLU A 62 13.11 -3.93 3.48
C GLU A 62 12.13 -2.76 3.36
N ALA A 63 10.85 -3.02 3.60
CA ALA A 63 9.81 -1.98 3.59
C ALA A 63 8.84 -2.17 4.76
N ASN A 64 8.60 -1.10 5.53
CA ASN A 64 7.68 -1.09 6.66
C ASN A 64 6.75 0.15 6.62
N GLY A 65 5.46 -0.06 6.88
CA GLY A 65 4.44 0.99 6.88
C GLY A 65 3.72 1.14 8.21
N TYR A 66 4.36 0.75 9.32
CA TYR A 66 3.78 0.53 10.65
C TYR A 66 2.91 -0.73 10.74
N PHE A 67 1.91 -0.87 9.86
CA PHE A 67 1.08 -2.06 9.85
C PHE A 67 1.60 -3.14 8.90
N GLU A 68 1.42 -4.40 9.28
CA GLU A 68 1.83 -5.57 8.49
C GLU A 68 1.20 -5.56 7.08
N GLU A 69 -0.07 -5.15 6.98
CA GLU A 69 -0.83 -5.13 5.73
C GLU A 69 -0.62 -3.87 4.88
N SER A 70 0.16 -2.90 5.37
CA SER A 70 0.23 -1.57 4.77
C SER A 70 0.61 -1.64 3.30
N ASP A 71 -0.10 -0.87 2.49
CA ASP A 71 0.24 -0.62 1.09
C ASP A 71 1.33 0.41 1.00
N ARG A 72 1.21 1.48 1.78
CA ARG A 72 2.19 2.55 1.83
C ARG A 72 3.27 2.24 2.85
N ARG A 73 4.52 2.16 2.41
CA ARG A 73 5.66 1.75 3.24
C ARG A 73 6.87 2.63 3.00
N VAL A 74 7.63 2.87 4.05
CA VAL A 74 8.98 3.44 3.95
C VAL A 74 9.94 2.30 3.61
N LEU A 75 10.80 2.51 2.61
CA LEU A 75 11.90 1.62 2.30
C LEU A 75 13.06 1.87 3.26
N SER A 76 13.71 0.82 3.71
CA SER A 76 15.00 0.89 4.41
C SER A 76 16.06 0.19 3.57
N PHE A 77 17.23 0.82 3.53
CA PHE A 77 18.41 0.37 2.80
C PHE A 77 19.53 0.17 3.80
N ASN A 78 20.15 -1.00 3.79
CA ASN A 78 21.25 -1.39 4.66
C ASN A 78 20.95 -1.25 6.17
N ASN A 79 19.69 -1.41 6.58
CA ASN A 79 19.27 -1.35 7.98
C ASN A 79 19.55 -2.69 8.72
N ILE A 80 20.82 -3.07 8.82
CA ILE A 80 21.24 -4.35 9.41
C ILE A 80 21.01 -4.37 10.93
N TYR A 81 21.21 -3.23 11.59
CA TYR A 81 21.10 -3.10 13.05
C TYR A 81 19.67 -2.83 13.54
N GLY A 82 18.69 -2.73 12.65
CA GLY A 82 17.29 -2.54 13.02
C GLY A 82 17.00 -1.16 13.62
N SER A 83 17.60 -0.10 13.06
CA SER A 83 17.24 1.28 13.38
C SER A 83 15.76 1.54 13.14
N ASP A 84 15.17 2.37 14.00
CA ASP A 84 13.76 2.76 13.90
C ASP A 84 13.48 3.44 12.56
N TYR A 85 12.29 3.16 12.02
CA TYR A 85 11.82 3.87 10.84
C TYR A 85 11.44 5.33 11.19
N PRO A 86 11.69 6.29 10.28
CA PRO A 86 11.51 7.74 10.52
C PRO A 86 10.05 8.19 10.45
N TYR A 87 9.16 7.48 11.12
CA TYR A 87 7.75 7.84 11.27
C TYR A 87 7.26 7.59 12.69
N LYS A 88 6.18 8.27 13.07
CA LYS A 88 5.46 8.05 14.32
C LYS A 88 4.00 7.74 14.01
N LEU A 89 3.35 6.97 14.88
CA LEU A 89 1.91 6.75 14.77
C LEU A 89 1.16 7.88 15.48
N ILE A 90 0.30 8.58 14.75
CA ILE A 90 -0.57 9.61 15.32
C ILE A 90 -1.96 9.01 15.50
N LYS A 91 -2.52 9.16 16.70
CA LYS A 91 -3.93 8.91 17.01
C LYS A 91 -4.69 10.22 16.91
N ILE A 92 -5.78 10.21 16.14
CA ILE A 92 -6.69 11.33 15.91
C ILE A 92 -8.02 10.94 16.53
N GLU A 93 -8.30 11.44 17.72
CA GLU A 93 -9.49 11.10 18.49
C GLU A 93 -10.57 12.16 18.33
N LYS A 94 -11.79 11.74 17.97
CA LYS A 94 -12.92 12.66 17.85
C LYS A 94 -13.48 12.97 19.23
N LYS A 95 -13.83 14.22 19.49
CA LYS A 95 -14.40 14.64 20.80
C LYS A 95 -15.91 14.40 20.86
N SER A 96 -16.59 14.41 19.72
CA SER A 96 -18.04 14.20 19.62
C SER A 96 -18.37 12.71 19.49
N LYS A 97 -19.19 12.19 20.41
CA LYS A 97 -19.69 10.80 20.32
C LYS A 97 -20.77 10.60 19.25
N PHE A 98 -21.37 11.69 18.75
CA PHE A 98 -22.50 11.63 17.81
C PHE A 98 -22.06 11.68 16.34
N ASP A 99 -20.84 12.12 16.06
CA ASP A 99 -20.33 12.21 14.70
C ASP A 99 -19.79 10.86 14.24
N SER A 100 -20.34 10.35 13.14
CA SER A 100 -19.76 9.25 12.38
C SER A 100 -18.77 9.83 11.38
N LEU A 101 -17.48 9.62 11.61
CA LEU A 101 -16.42 10.08 10.71
C LEU A 101 -15.92 8.92 9.87
N SER A 102 -15.98 9.07 8.55
CA SER A 102 -15.49 8.08 7.60
C SER A 102 -14.00 8.26 7.31
N HIS A 103 -13.38 7.24 6.71
CA HIS A 103 -12.01 7.35 6.18
C HIS A 103 -11.82 8.55 5.24
N ARG A 104 -12.84 8.92 4.46
CA ARG A 104 -12.77 10.08 3.56
C ARG A 104 -12.65 11.39 4.35
N ASP A 105 -13.34 11.50 5.48
CA ASP A 105 -13.38 12.72 6.28
C ASP A 105 -12.00 12.98 6.91
N TYR A 106 -11.43 11.95 7.55
CA TYR A 106 -10.08 12.02 8.13
C TYR A 106 -9.04 12.33 7.06
N LEU A 107 -9.01 11.57 5.96
CA LEU A 107 -8.04 11.79 4.90
C LEU A 107 -8.19 13.19 4.28
N GLY A 108 -9.41 13.63 3.99
CA GLY A 108 -9.67 14.95 3.46
C GLY A 108 -9.17 16.07 4.38
N SER A 109 -9.37 15.91 5.69
CA SER A 109 -8.93 16.89 6.69
C SER A 109 -7.41 16.92 6.85
N ILE A 110 -6.74 15.75 6.80
CA ILE A 110 -5.27 15.67 6.79
C ILE A 110 -4.70 16.34 5.53
N MET A 111 -5.29 16.08 4.36
CA MET A 111 -4.83 16.69 3.09
C MET A 111 -5.10 18.20 3.05
N ALA A 112 -6.15 18.69 3.72
CA ALA A 112 -6.46 20.13 3.81
C ALA A 112 -5.39 20.95 4.55
N LEU A 113 -4.49 20.29 5.30
CA LEU A 113 -3.33 20.92 5.92
C LEU A 113 -2.22 21.29 4.90
N GLY A 114 -2.38 20.92 3.63
CA GLY A 114 -1.42 21.28 2.56
C GLY A 114 -0.15 20.42 2.54
N MET A 115 -0.15 19.28 3.22
CA MET A 115 0.99 18.36 3.23
C MET A 115 0.93 17.36 2.07
N GLU A 116 2.10 16.88 1.67
CA GLU A 116 2.27 15.82 0.68
C GLU A 116 1.69 14.50 1.18
N ARG A 117 0.95 13.78 0.33
CA ARG A 117 0.33 12.48 0.68
C ARG A 117 1.39 11.43 1.03
N GLU A 118 2.56 11.58 0.45
CA GLU A 118 3.76 10.77 0.60
C GLU A 118 4.31 10.79 2.04
N LYS A 119 3.95 11.79 2.86
CA LYS A 119 4.33 11.85 4.28
C LYS A 119 3.48 10.97 5.20
N PHE A 120 2.43 10.37 4.67
CA PHE A 120 1.47 9.57 5.43
C PHE A 120 1.49 8.11 4.98
N GLY A 121 1.42 7.19 5.93
CA GLY A 121 1.16 5.79 5.69
C GLY A 121 -0.30 5.52 5.36
N ASP A 122 -0.76 4.32 5.74
CA ASP A 122 -2.17 3.96 5.64
C ASP A 122 -2.95 4.49 6.85
N LEU A 123 -4.14 5.01 6.60
CA LEU A 123 -5.04 5.52 7.64
C LEU A 123 -6.00 4.40 8.05
N ARG A 124 -6.09 4.11 9.36
CA ARG A 124 -7.09 3.19 9.92
C ARG A 124 -8.10 3.98 10.72
N VAL A 125 -9.38 3.77 10.43
CA VAL A 125 -10.48 4.40 11.16
C VAL A 125 -11.17 3.38 12.03
N TYR A 126 -11.31 3.75 13.29
CA TYR A 126 -12.08 3.06 14.32
C TYR A 126 -13.32 3.88 14.65
N GLU A 127 -14.19 3.33 15.51
CA GLU A 127 -15.44 3.99 15.87
C GLU A 127 -15.23 5.40 16.43
N ASN A 128 -14.24 5.60 17.30
CA ASN A 128 -14.01 6.87 18.02
C ASN A 128 -12.71 7.60 17.65
N TYR A 129 -11.83 6.97 16.88
CA TYR A 129 -10.55 7.57 16.54
C TYR A 129 -10.07 7.02 15.21
N ALA A 130 -9.08 7.68 14.63
CA ALA A 130 -8.28 7.14 13.55
C ALA A 130 -6.82 7.10 13.96
N VAL A 131 -6.04 6.26 13.30
CA VAL A 131 -4.58 6.21 13.46
C VAL A 131 -3.92 6.26 12.10
N VAL A 132 -2.82 6.97 12.01
CA VAL A 132 -2.06 7.13 10.77
C VAL A 132 -0.57 7.23 11.07
N PRO A 133 0.28 6.42 10.42
CA PRO A 133 1.72 6.62 10.45
C PRO A 133 2.09 7.89 9.69
N VAL A 134 2.89 8.74 10.30
CA VAL A 134 3.28 10.05 9.77
C VAL A 134 4.78 10.21 9.87
N TYR A 135 5.40 10.70 8.79
CA TYR A 135 6.83 10.96 8.76
C TYR A 135 7.22 11.98 9.83
N GLU A 136 8.33 11.73 10.54
CA GLU A 136 8.68 12.46 11.77
C GLU A 136 8.81 13.98 11.57
N ASP A 137 9.21 14.42 10.38
CA ASP A 137 9.41 15.82 10.01
C ASP A 137 8.12 16.66 9.96
N VAL A 138 6.95 16.03 9.89
CA VAL A 138 5.66 16.72 9.86
C VAL A 138 4.75 16.39 11.05
N VAL A 139 5.20 15.57 12.00
CA VAL A 139 4.38 15.12 13.16
C VAL A 139 3.89 16.30 14.00
N GLU A 140 4.78 17.21 14.38
CA GLU A 140 4.42 18.36 15.23
C GLU A 140 3.42 19.29 14.54
N TYR A 141 3.57 19.48 13.23
CA TYR A 141 2.66 20.28 12.43
C TYR A 141 1.26 19.64 12.36
N VAL A 142 1.18 18.32 12.17
CA VAL A 142 -0.09 17.58 12.21
C VAL A 142 -0.78 17.77 13.56
N ILE A 143 -0.05 17.57 14.66
CA ILE A 143 -0.62 17.62 16.01
C ILE A 143 -1.17 19.02 16.34
N SER A 144 -0.42 20.07 15.98
CA SER A 144 -0.80 21.46 16.26
C SER A 144 -1.89 21.99 15.33
N SER A 145 -1.96 21.51 14.08
CA SER A 145 -2.83 22.09 13.05
C SER A 145 -4.12 21.32 12.82
N LEU A 146 -4.14 20.00 13.04
CA LEU A 146 -5.34 19.18 12.83
C LEU A 146 -6.29 19.28 14.04
N ASN A 147 -7.09 20.35 14.04
CA ASN A 147 -8.01 20.67 15.14
C ASN A 147 -9.43 20.12 14.93
N SER A 148 -9.80 19.82 13.70
CA SER A 148 -11.11 19.26 13.35
C SER A 148 -11.04 18.31 12.16
N VAL A 149 -11.92 17.31 12.16
CA VAL A 149 -12.16 16.43 11.02
C VAL A 149 -13.62 16.62 10.58
N GLY A 150 -13.82 17.10 9.36
CA GLY A 150 -15.12 17.60 8.93
C GLY A 150 -15.61 18.72 9.85
N LYS A 151 -16.72 18.51 10.57
CA LYS A 151 -17.24 19.45 11.58
C LYS A 151 -16.90 19.05 13.01
N SER A 152 -16.28 17.88 13.22
CA SER A 152 -16.03 17.34 14.55
C SER A 152 -14.67 17.82 15.08
N PRO A 153 -14.61 18.44 16.26
CA PRO A 153 -13.34 18.74 16.92
C PRO A 153 -12.59 17.44 17.25
N VAL A 154 -11.27 17.44 17.03
CA VAL A 154 -10.40 16.29 17.32
C VAL A 154 -9.26 16.66 18.26
N SER A 155 -8.59 15.65 18.80
CA SER A 155 -7.28 15.76 19.44
C SER A 155 -6.31 14.80 18.80
N CYS A 156 -5.06 15.25 18.63
CA CYS A 156 -4.01 14.47 17.99
C CYS A 156 -2.89 14.21 19.01
N GLU A 157 -2.43 12.97 19.10
CA GLU A 157 -1.31 12.57 19.97
C GLU A 157 -0.46 11.49 19.31
N VAL A 158 0.84 11.46 19.63
CA VAL A 158 1.71 10.35 19.24
C VAL A 158 1.45 9.18 20.17
N ILE A 159 1.23 8.00 19.60
CA ILE A 159 1.08 6.75 20.35
C ILE A 159 2.10 5.71 19.88
N ASN A 160 2.34 4.73 20.73
CA ASN A 160 3.08 3.53 20.38
C ASN A 160 2.20 2.32 20.71
N ASP A 161 1.38 1.89 19.75
CA ASP A 161 0.42 0.81 19.94
C ASP A 161 0.63 -0.28 18.89
N THR A 162 1.18 -1.40 19.34
CA THR A 162 1.41 -2.60 18.53
C THR A 162 0.22 -3.57 18.56
N THR A 163 -0.81 -3.27 19.36
CA THR A 163 -2.00 -4.12 19.55
C THR A 163 -3.18 -3.73 18.67
N LEU A 164 -3.01 -2.69 17.85
CA LEU A 164 -4.02 -2.23 16.91
C LEU A 164 -4.52 -3.38 16.03
N SER A 165 -5.85 -3.47 15.90
CA SER A 165 -6.46 -4.56 15.15
C SER A 165 -5.95 -4.60 13.72
N LYS A 166 -5.65 -5.80 13.23
CA LYS A 166 -5.34 -6.05 11.83
C LYS A 166 -6.52 -5.63 10.94
N VAL A 167 -6.23 -5.40 9.67
CA VAL A 167 -7.30 -5.21 8.67
C VAL A 167 -8.14 -6.48 8.67
N ASN A 168 -9.45 -6.33 8.86
CA ASN A 168 -10.35 -7.46 8.68
C ASN A 168 -10.43 -7.77 7.18
N PHE A 169 -10.17 -9.02 6.84
CA PHE A 169 -10.37 -9.52 5.48
C PHE A 169 -11.55 -10.47 5.48
N LEU A 170 -12.42 -10.31 4.49
CA LEU A 170 -13.34 -11.39 4.14
C LEU A 170 -12.59 -12.39 3.26
N GLU A 171 -12.29 -13.57 3.80
CA GLU A 171 -11.72 -14.65 3.01
C GLU A 171 -12.78 -15.33 2.15
N VAL A 172 -12.52 -15.41 0.85
CA VAL A 172 -13.42 -16.00 -0.14
C VAL A 172 -12.64 -16.97 -1.01
N ILE A 173 -13.17 -18.17 -1.21
CA ILE A 173 -12.61 -19.12 -2.18
C ILE A 173 -13.28 -18.92 -3.53
N ILE A 174 -12.46 -18.69 -4.57
CA ILE A 174 -12.93 -18.57 -5.95
C ILE A 174 -12.43 -19.73 -6.82
N ASN A 175 -13.25 -20.14 -7.79
CA ASN A 175 -12.92 -21.21 -8.74
C ASN A 175 -12.67 -20.63 -10.13
N VAL A 176 -11.41 -20.60 -10.56
CA VAL A 176 -10.99 -20.01 -11.85
C VAL A 176 -10.34 -21.04 -12.76
N SER A 177 -10.52 -20.89 -14.07
CA SER A 177 -9.93 -21.82 -15.05
C SER A 177 -8.42 -21.61 -15.24
N SER A 178 -7.91 -20.43 -14.85
CA SER A 178 -6.51 -20.02 -14.98
C SER A 178 -6.22 -18.90 -14.00
N LEU A 179 -4.96 -18.70 -13.62
CA LEU A 179 -4.52 -17.58 -12.75
C LEU A 179 -4.39 -16.24 -13.51
N ARG A 180 -4.84 -16.19 -14.76
CA ARG A 180 -4.83 -14.97 -15.58
C ARG A 180 -5.73 -13.88 -14.99
N LEU A 181 -5.26 -12.64 -15.07
CA LEU A 181 -5.93 -11.46 -14.52
C LEU A 181 -7.39 -11.33 -14.96
N ASP A 182 -7.68 -11.51 -16.25
CA ASP A 182 -9.04 -11.46 -16.80
C ASP A 182 -9.97 -12.53 -16.19
N SER A 183 -9.44 -13.73 -15.94
CA SER A 183 -10.17 -14.82 -15.27
C SER A 183 -10.48 -14.51 -13.81
N ILE A 184 -9.51 -13.91 -13.10
CA ILE A 184 -9.64 -13.53 -11.69
C ILE A 184 -10.63 -12.37 -11.56
N VAL A 185 -10.44 -11.29 -12.32
CA VAL A 185 -11.28 -10.08 -12.33
C VAL A 185 -12.73 -10.42 -12.68
N SER A 186 -12.95 -11.27 -13.69
CA SER A 186 -14.29 -11.76 -14.05
C SER A 186 -15.00 -12.40 -12.86
N LYS A 187 -14.29 -13.26 -12.11
CA LYS A 187 -14.89 -13.96 -10.98
C LYS A 187 -15.10 -13.06 -9.76
N LEU A 188 -14.15 -12.16 -9.47
CA LEU A 188 -14.25 -11.21 -8.34
C LEU A 188 -15.33 -10.15 -8.54
N SER A 189 -15.53 -9.70 -9.78
CA SER A 189 -16.52 -8.67 -10.12
C SER A 189 -17.87 -9.24 -10.54
N ASN A 190 -18.00 -10.58 -10.61
CA ASN A 190 -19.18 -11.29 -11.09
C ASN A 190 -19.66 -10.82 -12.48
N ILE A 191 -18.72 -10.67 -13.43
CA ILE A 191 -18.98 -10.24 -14.81
C ILE A 191 -18.41 -11.25 -15.81
N SER A 192 -18.82 -11.15 -17.08
CA SER A 192 -18.22 -11.97 -18.15
C SER A 192 -16.73 -11.65 -18.34
N ARG A 193 -15.99 -12.61 -18.90
CA ARG A 193 -14.57 -12.43 -19.22
C ARG A 193 -14.34 -11.30 -20.24
N SER A 194 -15.27 -11.10 -21.18
CA SER A 194 -15.24 -9.96 -22.11
C SER A 194 -15.31 -8.62 -21.37
N LYS A 195 -16.27 -8.45 -20.47
CA LYS A 195 -16.38 -7.22 -19.66
C LYS A 195 -15.17 -7.02 -18.75
N ALA A 196 -14.59 -8.09 -18.21
CA ALA A 196 -13.35 -8.00 -17.44
C ALA A 196 -12.18 -7.46 -18.28
N LEU A 197 -12.06 -7.91 -19.54
CA LEU A 197 -11.07 -7.37 -20.47
C LEU A 197 -11.33 -5.89 -20.79
N ASP A 198 -12.59 -5.48 -20.93
CA ASP A 198 -12.93 -4.06 -21.14
C ASP A 198 -12.48 -3.20 -19.95
N LEU A 199 -12.66 -3.67 -18.72
CA LEU A 199 -12.17 -2.96 -17.52
C LEU A 199 -10.64 -2.85 -17.50
N ILE A 200 -9.93 -3.91 -17.88
CA ILE A 200 -8.46 -3.92 -18.00
C ILE A 200 -8.02 -2.87 -19.03
N ASN A 201 -8.62 -2.88 -20.22
CA ASN A 201 -8.32 -1.94 -21.30
C ASN A 201 -8.64 -0.49 -20.94
N GLN A 202 -9.67 -0.27 -20.10
CA GLN A 202 -10.05 1.05 -19.59
C GLN A 202 -9.18 1.52 -18.40
N ASN A 203 -8.11 0.81 -18.04
CA ASN A 203 -7.26 1.09 -16.87
C ASN A 203 -8.02 1.14 -15.54
N LYS A 204 -9.13 0.38 -15.43
CA LYS A 204 -9.94 0.27 -14.20
C LYS A 204 -9.44 -0.81 -13.24
N ILE A 205 -8.37 -1.51 -13.61
CA ILE A 205 -7.74 -2.58 -12.82
C ILE A 205 -6.30 -2.19 -12.52
N LEU A 206 -5.92 -2.29 -11.25
CA LEU A 206 -4.53 -2.14 -10.81
C LEU A 206 -4.05 -3.45 -10.19
N VAL A 207 -2.83 -3.86 -10.53
CA VAL A 207 -2.11 -4.94 -9.84
C VAL A 207 -0.90 -4.34 -9.16
N ASP A 208 -0.82 -4.49 -7.84
CA ASP A 208 0.20 -3.85 -7.00
C ASP A 208 0.33 -2.34 -7.27
N TYR A 209 -0.81 -1.68 -7.50
CA TYR A 209 -0.94 -0.25 -7.83
C TYR A 209 -0.45 0.16 -9.23
N CYS A 210 0.08 -0.77 -10.03
CA CYS A 210 0.37 -0.55 -11.44
C CYS A 210 -0.87 -0.73 -12.32
N LYS A 211 -1.05 0.18 -13.29
CA LYS A 211 -1.99 -0.02 -14.40
C LYS A 211 -1.50 -1.21 -15.24
N VAL A 212 -2.40 -2.12 -15.56
CA VAL A 212 -2.08 -3.33 -16.34
C VAL A 212 -2.92 -3.34 -17.61
N ASN A 213 -2.29 -3.54 -18.76
CA ASN A 213 -2.96 -3.67 -20.07
C ASN A 213 -2.82 -5.07 -20.69
N SER A 214 -2.09 -5.98 -20.04
CA SER A 214 -1.86 -7.33 -20.55
C SER A 214 -2.92 -8.33 -20.11
N LYS A 215 -3.69 -8.83 -21.07
CA LYS A 215 -4.69 -9.89 -20.90
C LYS A 215 -4.11 -11.23 -20.41
N SER A 216 -2.81 -11.47 -20.63
CA SER A 216 -2.12 -12.71 -20.27
C SER A 216 -1.31 -12.60 -18.99
N LEU A 217 -1.38 -11.47 -18.28
CA LEU A 217 -0.74 -11.36 -16.98
C LEU A 217 -1.34 -12.42 -16.04
N GLU A 218 -0.47 -13.25 -15.47
CA GLU A 218 -0.86 -14.15 -14.38
C GLU A 218 -0.67 -13.43 -13.05
N VAL A 219 -1.68 -13.53 -12.18
CA VAL A 219 -1.62 -12.94 -10.85
C VAL A 219 -1.01 -13.96 -9.89
N LYS A 220 0.05 -13.54 -9.21
CA LYS A 220 0.80 -14.33 -8.24
C LYS A 220 0.25 -14.14 -6.84
N GLU A 221 0.58 -15.07 -5.96
CA GLU A 221 0.25 -15.00 -4.54
C GLU A 221 0.85 -13.74 -3.89
N GLY A 222 0.10 -13.12 -2.99
CA GLY A 222 0.46 -11.87 -2.32
C GLY A 222 0.19 -10.60 -3.13
N GLN A 223 -0.09 -10.70 -4.44
CA GLN A 223 -0.37 -9.53 -5.26
C GLN A 223 -1.72 -8.90 -4.92
N ARG A 224 -1.75 -7.57 -4.93
CA ARG A 224 -2.95 -6.77 -4.65
C ARG A 224 -3.66 -6.47 -5.96
N ILE A 225 -4.95 -6.76 -6.03
CA ILE A 225 -5.81 -6.44 -7.17
C ILE A 225 -6.82 -5.39 -6.73
N THR A 226 -6.80 -4.24 -7.38
CA THR A 226 -7.80 -3.19 -7.17
C THR A 226 -8.67 -3.09 -8.41
N ILE A 227 -9.99 -3.20 -8.23
CA ILE A 227 -10.98 -3.14 -9.30
C ILE A 227 -11.86 -1.92 -9.02
N ALA A 228 -11.75 -0.89 -9.87
CA ALA A 228 -12.44 0.37 -9.69
C ALA A 228 -13.97 0.17 -9.59
N GLY A 229 -14.57 0.69 -8.53
CA GLY A 229 -16.01 0.55 -8.26
C GLY A 229 -16.45 -0.82 -7.74
N VAL A 230 -15.56 -1.79 -7.59
CA VAL A 230 -15.88 -3.14 -7.12
C VAL A 230 -15.22 -3.43 -5.77
N GLY A 231 -13.91 -3.17 -5.67
CA GLY A 231 -13.19 -3.35 -4.41
C GLY A 231 -11.72 -3.69 -4.57
N LYS A 232 -11.10 -4.00 -3.44
CA LYS A 232 -9.69 -4.36 -3.34
C LYS A 232 -9.53 -5.76 -2.76
N TYR A 233 -8.56 -6.49 -3.30
CA TYR A 233 -8.34 -7.90 -3.04
C TYR A 233 -6.84 -8.21 -2.92
N ILE A 234 -6.49 -9.25 -2.17
CA ILE A 234 -5.17 -9.86 -2.16
C ILE A 234 -5.30 -11.30 -2.66
N MET A 235 -4.45 -11.67 -3.62
CA MET A 235 -4.31 -13.03 -4.11
C MET A 235 -3.74 -13.91 -2.99
N GLY A 236 -4.48 -14.90 -2.52
CA GLY A 236 -4.01 -15.87 -1.53
C GLY A 236 -3.43 -17.12 -2.18
N ASN A 237 -3.31 -18.18 -1.42
CA ASN A 237 -2.77 -19.45 -1.90
C ASN A 237 -3.79 -20.24 -2.74
N ILE A 238 -3.27 -21.12 -3.59
CA ILE A 238 -4.07 -22.13 -4.29
C ILE A 238 -4.36 -23.25 -3.30
N VAL A 239 -5.63 -23.41 -2.94
CA VAL A 239 -6.12 -24.43 -1.99
C VAL A 239 -6.43 -25.77 -2.65
N GLY A 240 -6.31 -25.87 -3.97
CA GLY A 240 -6.39 -27.11 -4.74
C GLY A 240 -7.09 -26.93 -6.08
N ASN A 241 -7.56 -28.04 -6.66
CA ASN A 241 -8.25 -28.04 -7.95
C ASN A 241 -9.65 -28.69 -7.85
N THR A 242 -10.56 -28.30 -8.73
CA THR A 242 -11.83 -29.00 -8.93
C THR A 242 -11.62 -30.27 -9.75
N LYS A 243 -12.59 -31.20 -9.73
CA LYS A 243 -12.59 -32.39 -10.61
C LYS A 243 -12.49 -32.03 -12.11
N SER A 244 -12.96 -30.84 -12.48
CA SER A 244 -12.88 -30.27 -13.83
C SER A 244 -11.57 -29.53 -14.12
N GLY A 245 -10.58 -29.57 -13.22
CA GLY A 245 -9.26 -28.96 -13.41
C GLY A 245 -9.16 -27.48 -13.07
N ARG A 246 -10.23 -26.83 -12.57
CA ARG A 246 -10.21 -25.41 -12.21
C ARG A 246 -9.44 -25.20 -10.90
N PHE A 247 -8.69 -24.10 -10.80
CA PHE A 247 -8.00 -23.71 -9.58
C PHE A 247 -8.99 -23.18 -8.55
N LYS A 248 -8.87 -23.66 -7.31
CA LYS A 248 -9.52 -23.10 -6.13
C LYS A 248 -8.51 -22.18 -5.45
N VAL A 249 -8.81 -20.90 -5.39
CA VAL A 249 -7.89 -19.86 -4.92
C VAL A 249 -8.52 -19.15 -3.73
N ASN A 250 -7.80 -19.05 -2.61
CA ASN A 250 -8.21 -18.19 -1.50
C ASN A 250 -7.95 -16.73 -1.89
N ILE A 251 -8.91 -15.85 -1.63
CA ILE A 251 -8.81 -14.42 -1.87
C ILE A 251 -9.19 -13.68 -0.59
N LYS A 252 -8.37 -12.71 -0.21
CA LYS A 252 -8.68 -11.79 0.89
C LYS A 252 -9.30 -10.53 0.32
N LYS A 253 -10.58 -10.28 0.59
CA LYS A 253 -11.26 -9.03 0.22
C LYS A 253 -11.16 -8.04 1.38
N TYR A 254 -10.69 -6.82 1.11
CA TYR A 254 -10.72 -5.73 2.08
C TYR A 254 -12.18 -5.34 2.37
N ILE A 255 -12.54 -5.22 3.65
CA ILE A 255 -13.85 -4.77 4.14
C ILE A 255 -13.74 -3.46 4.92
#